data_AF-A0A972UUD6-F1
#
_entry.id   AF-A0A972UUD6-F1
#
_cell.length_a   1.000
_cell.length_b   1.000
_cell.length_c   1.000
_cell.angle_alpha   90.00
_cell.angle_beta   90.00
_cell.angle_gamma   90.00
#
_symmetry.space_group_name_H-M   'P 1'
#
loop_
_entity.id
_entity.type
_entity.pdbx_description
1 polymer ?
#
loop_
_entity_poly.entity_id
_entity_poly.type
_entity_poly.pdbx_seq_one_letter_code
_entity_poly.pdbx_strand_id
1 'polypeptide(L)'
;MDKPFVEGEKYALKTPHGETTFTFNSKKIFCESIKTNQSGYSALSNIRYANFAIWTGTGEGGKIQGKLPAYEVFEIESGKSITGGTLKELGANENSGDFVYQMDLSKVPEGGPYQIEVKGYGSSFPFAVGSEYAKRLAYISFRGLLYERCGIEQKKPYFDFDIREICHPTVYVTDSPSREARVAISPNDPVMKIRGGYHDAGDADRRDHHMIAPMVLLTYYDMFPDYFSDLQYNLPDKFDSDYKPIEQGNGIPDVIDEAEWGALVFEFL
;
A
#
# COMPACT_ATOMS: atom_id res chain seq x y z
N MET A 1 -28.42 1.75 13.94
CA MET A 1 -29.19 0.49 13.97
C MET A 1 -29.21 0.01 15.39
N ASP A 2 -30.39 -0.24 15.95
CA ASP A 2 -30.52 -0.52 17.39
C ASP A 2 -30.26 -1.99 17.72
N LYS A 3 -30.27 -2.87 16.70
CA LYS A 3 -30.04 -4.32 16.85
C LYS A 3 -29.31 -4.89 15.62
N PRO A 4 -28.46 -5.94 15.80
CA PRO A 4 -27.87 -6.69 14.69
C PRO A 4 -28.94 -7.37 13.82
N PHE A 5 -28.59 -7.67 12.57
CA PHE A 5 -29.42 -8.50 11.71
C PHE A 5 -29.42 -9.96 12.18
N VAL A 6 -30.46 -10.70 11.80
CA VAL A 6 -30.62 -12.13 12.10
C VAL A 6 -30.36 -12.92 10.81
N GLU A 7 -29.53 -13.95 10.91
CA GLU A 7 -29.17 -14.81 9.77
C GLU A 7 -30.40 -15.47 9.15
N GLY A 8 -30.55 -15.40 7.83
CA GLY A 8 -31.66 -16.01 7.09
C GLY A 8 -32.97 -15.20 7.10
N GLU A 9 -33.06 -14.13 7.89
CA GLU A 9 -34.24 -13.26 7.91
C GLU A 9 -34.29 -12.34 6.70
N LYS A 10 -35.52 -12.03 6.25
CA LYS A 10 -35.77 -11.14 5.12
C LYS A 10 -36.04 -9.71 5.60
N TYR A 11 -35.32 -8.75 5.04
CA TYR A 11 -35.42 -7.33 5.36
C TYR A 11 -35.82 -6.52 4.13
N ALA A 12 -36.53 -5.41 4.35
CA ALA A 12 -36.85 -4.41 3.33
C ALA A 12 -35.92 -3.21 3.47
N LEU A 13 -35.31 -2.78 2.37
CA LEU A 13 -34.50 -1.58 2.26
C LEU A 13 -35.29 -0.56 1.45
N LYS A 14 -35.65 0.56 2.09
CA LYS A 14 -36.32 1.68 1.46
C LYS A 14 -35.39 2.88 1.43
N THR A 15 -35.20 3.45 0.25
CA THR A 15 -34.37 4.63 0.00
C THR A 15 -35.18 5.67 -0.78
N PRO A 16 -34.70 6.92 -0.89
CA PRO A 16 -35.29 7.90 -1.81
C PRO A 16 -35.31 7.43 -3.28
N HIS A 17 -34.52 6.42 -3.65
CA HIS A 17 -34.38 5.91 -5.02
C HIS A 17 -35.16 4.62 -5.28
N GLY A 18 -35.91 4.10 -4.30
CA GLY A 18 -36.73 2.91 -4.46
C GLY A 18 -36.70 1.98 -3.24
N GLU A 19 -37.42 0.87 -3.38
CA GLU A 19 -37.56 -0.16 -2.36
C GLU A 19 -37.11 -1.51 -2.91
N THR A 20 -36.37 -2.26 -2.09
CA THR A 20 -35.95 -3.63 -2.40
C THR A 20 -36.00 -4.49 -1.14
N THR A 21 -35.85 -5.79 -1.30
CA THR A 21 -35.73 -6.71 -0.17
C THR A 21 -34.48 -7.57 -0.33
N PHE A 22 -33.88 -7.96 0.80
CA PHE A 22 -32.75 -8.87 0.82
C PHE A 22 -32.91 -9.86 1.99
N THR A 23 -32.34 -11.06 1.84
CA THR A 23 -32.21 -12.00 2.95
C THR A 23 -30.83 -11.81 3.54
N PHE A 24 -30.75 -11.57 4.85
CA PHE A 24 -29.47 -11.33 5.50
C PHE A 24 -28.66 -12.63 5.54
N ASN A 25 -27.46 -12.58 4.97
CA ASN A 25 -26.47 -13.63 5.07
C ASN A 25 -25.13 -13.00 5.38
N SER A 26 -24.64 -13.17 6.61
CA SER A 26 -23.45 -12.47 7.07
C SER A 26 -22.17 -12.91 6.37
N LYS A 27 -22.11 -14.14 5.83
CA LYS A 27 -20.99 -14.60 4.99
C LYS A 27 -21.01 -14.04 3.56
N LYS A 28 -22.12 -13.48 3.09
CA LYS A 28 -22.28 -12.93 1.73
C LYS A 28 -22.42 -11.42 1.68
N ILE A 29 -22.75 -10.79 2.80
CA ILE A 29 -22.91 -9.34 2.90
C ILE A 29 -21.60 -8.76 3.40
N PHE A 30 -20.98 -7.91 2.58
CA PHE A 30 -19.81 -7.16 2.98
C PHE A 30 -20.16 -6.15 4.08
N CYS A 31 -19.31 -6.07 5.10
CA CYS A 31 -19.40 -5.13 6.20
C CYS A 31 -18.11 -4.31 6.26
N GLU A 32 -18.18 -3.06 5.82
CA GLU A 32 -17.02 -2.15 5.80
C GLU A 32 -16.45 -1.85 7.18
N SER A 33 -17.25 -2.04 8.23
CA SER A 33 -16.87 -1.89 9.64
C SER A 33 -15.82 -2.90 10.09
N ILE A 34 -15.64 -4.01 9.36
CA ILE A 34 -14.61 -5.02 9.65
C ILE A 34 -13.32 -4.64 8.89
N LYS A 35 -12.29 -4.25 9.64
CA LYS A 35 -11.00 -3.77 9.13
C LYS A 35 -9.96 -4.87 9.25
N THR A 36 -9.50 -5.37 8.10
CA THR A 36 -8.40 -6.33 7.97
C THR A 36 -7.19 -5.64 7.32
N ASN A 37 -5.99 -6.20 7.49
CA ASN A 37 -4.89 -5.90 6.59
C ASN A 37 -5.19 -6.53 5.22
N GLN A 38 -5.51 -5.69 4.24
CA GLN A 38 -5.88 -6.11 2.89
C GLN A 38 -4.69 -6.58 2.04
N SER A 39 -3.45 -6.29 2.47
CA SER A 39 -2.26 -6.87 1.85
C SER A 39 -2.01 -8.29 2.36
N GLY A 40 -2.27 -8.54 3.65
CA GLY A 40 -2.08 -9.83 4.31
C GLY A 40 -1.34 -9.72 5.64
N TYR A 41 -1.24 -10.82 6.37
CA TYR A 41 -0.51 -10.90 7.63
C TYR A 41 0.71 -11.82 7.50
N SER A 42 1.78 -11.54 8.25
CA SER A 42 2.95 -12.43 8.30
C SER A 42 2.63 -13.72 9.05
N ALA A 43 2.99 -14.87 8.48
CA ALA A 43 2.93 -16.17 9.14
C ALA A 43 3.89 -16.28 10.34
N LEU A 44 4.94 -15.46 10.38
CA LEU A 44 5.88 -15.39 11.51
C LEU A 44 5.32 -14.60 12.70
N SER A 45 4.24 -13.83 12.50
CA SER A 45 3.65 -13.02 13.57
C SER A 45 2.67 -13.84 14.40
N ASN A 46 2.97 -13.95 15.69
CA ASN A 46 2.03 -14.47 16.69
C ASN A 46 1.00 -13.44 17.14
N ILE A 47 1.10 -12.19 16.66
CA ILE A 47 0.22 -11.08 17.01
C ILE A 47 -0.42 -10.55 15.74
N ARG A 48 -1.66 -10.96 15.49
CA ARG A 48 -2.42 -10.59 14.28
C ARG A 48 -3.83 -10.23 14.69
N TYR A 49 -4.28 -9.04 14.28
CA TYR A 49 -5.58 -8.53 14.67
C TYR A 49 -6.32 -7.95 13.47
N ALA A 50 -7.64 -8.13 13.49
CA ALA A 50 -8.56 -7.28 12.76
C ALA A 50 -9.33 -6.42 13.75
N ASN A 51 -9.77 -5.25 13.30
CA ASN A 51 -10.58 -4.34 14.10
C ASN A 51 -12.02 -4.33 13.57
N PHE A 52 -12.96 -4.04 14.46
CA PHE A 52 -14.35 -3.84 14.14
C PHE A 52 -14.82 -2.54 14.79
N ALA A 53 -15.35 -1.63 13.98
CA ALA A 53 -15.84 -0.34 14.43
C ALA A 53 -17.06 0.07 13.61
N ILE A 54 -18.17 0.34 14.29
CA ILE A 54 -19.42 0.71 13.64
C ILE A 54 -19.51 2.23 13.60
N TRP A 55 -19.53 2.80 12.40
CA TRP A 55 -19.86 4.20 12.19
C TRP A 55 -21.35 4.35 11.94
N THR A 56 -22.05 5.11 12.80
CA THR A 56 -23.51 5.32 12.70
C THR A 56 -23.88 6.60 11.95
N GLY A 57 -22.91 7.38 11.47
CA GLY A 57 -23.16 8.67 10.79
C GLY A 57 -23.59 9.81 11.72
N THR A 58 -23.57 9.58 13.05
CA THR A 58 -24.04 10.54 14.06
C THR A 58 -22.91 11.27 14.79
N GLY A 59 -21.65 11.08 14.40
CA GLY A 59 -20.49 11.70 15.05
C GLY A 59 -19.97 10.97 16.29
N GLU A 60 -20.68 9.95 16.77
CA GLU A 60 -20.28 9.11 17.89
C GLU A 60 -20.03 7.67 17.41
N GLY A 61 -19.01 7.02 17.99
CA GLY A 61 -18.72 5.62 17.72
C GLY A 61 -19.87 4.71 18.16
N GLY A 62 -20.35 3.86 17.26
CA GLY A 62 -21.48 2.96 17.49
C GLY A 62 -21.13 1.83 18.46
N LYS A 63 -21.10 2.11 19.77
CA LYS A 63 -20.90 1.09 20.81
C LYS A 63 -22.03 0.06 20.75
N ILE A 64 -21.66 -1.21 20.60
CA ILE A 64 -22.58 -2.34 20.68
C ILE A 64 -23.14 -2.43 22.09
N GLN A 65 -24.47 -2.42 22.19
CA GLN A 65 -25.17 -2.59 23.45
C GLN A 65 -25.44 -4.08 23.71
N GLY A 66 -25.20 -4.54 24.94
CA GLY A 66 -25.47 -5.92 25.35
C GLY A 66 -24.34 -6.90 25.05
N LYS A 67 -24.68 -8.16 24.73
CA LYS A 67 -23.71 -9.23 24.49
C LYS A 67 -22.98 -9.00 23.17
N LEU A 68 -21.65 -8.99 23.21
CA LEU A 68 -20.82 -8.85 22.02
C LEU A 68 -21.03 -10.05 21.06
N PRO A 69 -21.13 -9.81 19.75
CA PRO A 69 -21.26 -10.86 18.75
C PRO A 69 -20.00 -11.74 18.71
N ALA A 70 -20.19 -12.99 18.32
CA ALA A 70 -19.08 -13.84 17.92
C ALA A 70 -18.60 -13.47 16.52
N TYR A 71 -17.32 -13.73 16.25
CA TYR A 71 -16.75 -13.70 14.92
C TYR A 71 -16.21 -15.09 14.54
N GLU A 72 -16.20 -15.35 13.24
CA GLU A 72 -15.70 -16.58 12.63
C GLU A 72 -14.75 -16.21 11.49
N VAL A 73 -13.61 -16.88 11.41
CA VAL A 73 -12.72 -16.84 10.25
C VAL A 73 -12.96 -18.10 9.44
N PHE A 74 -13.21 -17.95 8.15
CA PHE A 74 -13.42 -19.07 7.24
C PHE A 74 -12.58 -18.92 5.96
N GLU A 75 -12.21 -20.05 5.37
CA GLU A 75 -11.60 -20.11 4.04
C GLU A 75 -12.69 -19.94 2.97
N ILE A 76 -12.45 -19.05 2.00
CA ILE A 76 -13.48 -18.64 1.04
C ILE A 76 -13.86 -19.80 0.11
N GLU A 77 -12.88 -20.54 -0.41
CA GLU A 77 -13.14 -21.58 -1.44
C GLU A 77 -13.92 -22.77 -0.88
N SER A 78 -13.52 -23.27 0.30
CA SER A 78 -14.16 -24.44 0.91
C SER A 78 -15.32 -24.09 1.83
N GLY A 79 -15.44 -22.82 2.26
CA GLY A 79 -16.34 -22.39 3.32
C GLY A 79 -15.96 -22.93 4.71
N LYS A 80 -14.81 -23.58 4.86
CA LYS A 80 -14.37 -24.23 6.09
C LYS A 80 -14.10 -23.20 7.17
N SER A 81 -14.69 -23.43 8.34
CA SER A 81 -14.38 -22.68 9.55
C SER A 81 -12.95 -22.96 10.02
N ILE A 82 -12.17 -21.91 10.24
CA ILE A 82 -10.76 -21.99 10.62
C ILE A 82 -10.60 -21.74 12.11
N THR A 83 -11.15 -20.63 12.60
CA THR A 83 -11.11 -20.23 14.00
C THR A 83 -12.23 -19.22 14.24
N GLY A 84 -12.43 -18.83 15.49
CA GLY A 84 -13.37 -17.77 15.85
C GLY A 84 -13.20 -17.36 17.30
N GLY A 85 -14.03 -16.43 17.73
CA GLY A 85 -14.02 -15.95 19.10
C GLY A 85 -15.10 -14.92 19.35
N THR A 86 -15.00 -14.23 20.48
CA THR A 86 -15.82 -13.06 20.79
C THR A 86 -14.99 -11.81 20.59
N LEU A 87 -15.62 -10.73 20.14
CA LEU A 87 -14.99 -9.42 20.07
C LEU A 87 -14.40 -9.01 21.42
N LYS A 88 -13.19 -8.45 21.41
CA LYS A 88 -12.57 -7.80 22.57
C LYS A 88 -12.80 -6.29 22.49
N GLU A 89 -13.46 -5.71 23.49
CA GLU A 89 -13.65 -4.26 23.60
C GLU A 89 -12.30 -3.57 23.87
N LEU A 90 -11.92 -2.62 22.99
CA LEU A 90 -10.77 -1.73 23.20
C LEU A 90 -11.21 -0.36 23.73
N GLY A 91 -12.43 0.08 23.41
CA GLY A 91 -13.01 1.34 23.87
C GLY A 91 -13.06 2.42 22.78
N ALA A 92 -13.32 3.65 23.20
CA ALA A 92 -13.36 4.80 22.30
C ALA A 92 -11.96 5.15 21.78
N ASN A 93 -11.87 5.50 20.49
CA ASN A 93 -10.66 5.97 19.84
C ASN A 93 -10.84 7.45 19.44
N GLU A 94 -10.06 8.35 20.05
CA GLU A 94 -10.20 9.79 19.81
C GLU A 94 -9.79 10.21 18.39
N ASN A 95 -8.85 9.49 17.77
CA ASN A 95 -8.35 9.85 16.44
C ASN A 95 -9.36 9.54 15.33
N SER A 96 -10.15 8.47 15.49
CA SER A 96 -11.17 8.10 14.50
C SER A 96 -12.61 8.43 14.91
N GLY A 97 -12.85 8.72 16.19
CA GLY A 97 -14.19 8.85 16.75
C GLY A 97 -14.92 7.51 16.93
N ASP A 98 -14.27 6.39 16.65
CA ASP A 98 -14.88 5.06 16.70
C ASP A 98 -14.93 4.49 18.13
N PHE A 99 -15.86 3.55 18.33
CA PHE A 99 -15.79 2.61 19.44
C PHE A 99 -15.25 1.27 18.91
N VAL A 100 -14.02 0.93 19.29
CA VAL A 100 -13.23 -0.11 18.63
C VAL A 100 -13.32 -1.44 19.38
N TYR A 101 -13.52 -2.50 18.60
CA TYR A 101 -13.41 -3.88 19.00
C TYR A 101 -12.29 -4.56 18.22
N GLN A 102 -11.67 -5.58 18.83
CA GLN A 102 -10.57 -6.34 18.26
C GLN A 102 -10.93 -7.82 18.12
N MET A 103 -10.45 -8.43 17.04
CA MET A 103 -10.55 -9.85 16.73
C MET A 103 -9.15 -10.44 16.62
N ASP A 104 -8.92 -11.57 17.29
CA ASP A 104 -7.63 -12.26 17.32
C ASP A 104 -7.51 -13.23 16.14
N LEU A 105 -6.48 -13.02 15.32
CA LEU A 105 -6.16 -13.82 14.15
C LEU A 105 -4.89 -14.66 14.34
N SER A 106 -4.33 -14.71 15.55
CA SER A 106 -3.09 -15.45 15.86
C SER A 106 -3.16 -16.95 15.54
N LYS A 107 -4.36 -17.54 15.50
CA LYS A 107 -4.61 -18.95 15.18
C LYS A 107 -4.93 -19.21 13.70
N VAL A 108 -5.02 -18.18 12.86
CA VAL A 108 -5.25 -18.37 11.42
C VAL A 108 -3.95 -18.93 10.82
N PRO A 109 -3.97 -20.08 10.15
CA PRO A 109 -2.76 -20.66 9.56
C PRO A 109 -2.29 -19.86 8.34
N GLU A 110 -1.08 -20.16 7.87
CA GLU A 110 -0.59 -19.69 6.57
C GLU A 110 -1.49 -20.21 5.44
N GLY A 111 -1.70 -19.38 4.43
CA GLY A 111 -2.62 -19.62 3.31
C GLY A 111 -3.72 -18.57 3.21
N GLY A 112 -4.82 -18.97 2.58
CA GLY A 112 -5.96 -18.11 2.26
C GLY A 112 -6.48 -18.41 0.84
N PRO A 113 -7.44 -17.62 0.33
CA PRO A 113 -7.98 -16.43 0.97
C PRO A 113 -8.98 -16.75 2.09
N TYR A 114 -8.91 -15.97 3.16
CA TYR A 114 -9.80 -16.03 4.32
C TYR A 114 -10.72 -14.80 4.38
N GLN A 115 -11.85 -14.95 5.05
CA GLN A 115 -12.72 -13.84 5.44
C GLN A 115 -13.10 -13.95 6.91
N ILE A 116 -13.39 -12.80 7.53
CA ILE A 116 -13.95 -12.73 8.87
C ILE A 116 -15.44 -12.42 8.75
N GLU A 117 -16.28 -13.22 9.37
CA GLU A 117 -17.70 -12.95 9.58
C GLU A 117 -17.90 -12.46 11.02
N VAL A 118 -18.63 -11.36 11.19
CA VAL A 118 -19.16 -10.94 12.50
C VAL A 118 -20.67 -11.16 12.48
N LYS A 119 -21.15 -12.05 13.36
CA LYS A 119 -22.56 -12.51 13.34
C LYS A 119 -23.51 -11.32 13.50
N GLY A 120 -24.43 -11.18 12.55
CA GLY A 120 -25.42 -10.09 12.50
C GLY A 120 -24.94 -8.77 11.90
N TYR A 121 -23.69 -8.71 11.41
CA TYR A 121 -23.12 -7.51 10.80
C TYR A 121 -22.62 -7.73 9.37
N GLY A 122 -22.01 -8.88 9.07
CA GLY A 122 -21.53 -9.22 7.73
C GLY A 122 -20.10 -9.76 7.74
N SER A 123 -19.41 -9.60 6.62
CA SER A 123 -18.08 -10.17 6.36
C SER A 123 -17.06 -9.15 5.88
N SER A 124 -15.78 -9.40 6.16
CA SER A 124 -14.66 -8.53 5.80
C SER A 124 -14.30 -8.61 4.32
N PHE A 125 -13.42 -7.71 3.87
CA PHE A 125 -12.61 -8.00 2.68
C PHE A 125 -11.78 -9.27 2.89
N PRO A 126 -11.47 -10.00 1.80
CA PRO A 126 -10.53 -11.11 1.85
C PRO A 126 -9.19 -10.68 2.42
N PHE A 127 -8.55 -11.58 3.14
CA PHE A 127 -7.16 -11.44 3.57
C PHE A 127 -6.48 -12.79 3.52
N ALA A 128 -5.17 -12.80 3.69
CA ALA A 128 -4.40 -14.03 3.74
C ALA A 128 -3.21 -13.89 4.69
N VAL A 129 -2.55 -15.01 4.96
CA VAL A 129 -1.44 -15.12 5.89
C VAL A 129 -0.28 -15.78 5.17
N GLY A 130 0.89 -15.15 5.15
CA GLY A 130 2.04 -15.69 4.43
C GLY A 130 3.13 -14.66 4.17
N SER A 131 4.31 -15.14 3.82
CA SER A 131 5.46 -14.28 3.52
C SER A 131 5.38 -13.63 2.14
N GLU A 132 4.64 -14.25 1.21
CA GLU A 132 4.42 -13.77 -0.16
C GLU A 132 3.74 -12.40 -0.20
N TYR A 133 2.89 -12.08 0.78
CA TYR A 133 2.22 -10.78 0.88
C TYR A 133 3.19 -9.65 1.21
N ALA A 134 4.12 -9.90 2.14
CA ALA A 134 5.16 -8.94 2.46
C ALA A 134 6.14 -8.77 1.29
N LYS A 135 6.53 -9.87 0.62
CA LYS A 135 7.36 -9.83 -0.59
C LYS A 135 6.69 -9.04 -1.71
N ARG A 136 5.39 -9.25 -1.93
CA ARG A 136 4.61 -8.50 -2.92
C ARG A 136 4.52 -7.02 -2.58
N LEU A 137 4.32 -6.68 -1.30
CA LEU A 137 4.31 -5.28 -0.86
C LEU A 137 5.66 -4.61 -1.14
N ALA A 138 6.76 -5.25 -0.76
CA ALA A 138 8.11 -4.76 -1.07
C ALA A 138 8.31 -4.58 -2.58
N TYR A 139 7.98 -5.61 -3.37
CA TYR A 139 8.08 -5.53 -4.83
C TYR A 139 7.29 -4.35 -5.40
N ILE A 140 6.03 -4.17 -5.00
CA ILE A 140 5.19 -3.06 -5.49
C ILE A 140 5.75 -1.70 -5.04
N SER A 141 6.24 -1.57 -3.81
CA SER A 141 6.81 -0.31 -3.31
C SER A 141 8.08 0.09 -4.06
N PHE A 142 8.99 -0.86 -4.31
CA PHE A 142 10.21 -0.60 -5.11
C PHE A 142 9.89 -0.29 -6.57
N ARG A 143 8.93 -1.02 -7.16
CA ARG A 143 8.42 -0.68 -8.49
C ARG A 143 7.78 0.71 -8.51
N GLY A 144 7.14 1.14 -7.43
CA GLY A 144 6.65 2.51 -7.30
C GLY A 144 7.76 3.55 -7.50
N LEU A 145 8.91 3.38 -6.83
CA LEU A 145 10.08 4.25 -7.02
C LEU A 145 10.62 4.23 -8.45
N LEU A 146 10.69 3.04 -9.07
CA LEU A 146 11.07 2.90 -10.48
C LEU A 146 10.19 3.77 -11.39
N TYR A 147 8.88 3.82 -11.13
CA TYR A 147 7.92 4.62 -11.91
C TYR A 147 8.06 6.14 -11.66
N GLU A 148 8.69 6.53 -10.56
CA GLU A 148 9.04 7.93 -10.29
C GLU A 148 10.43 8.34 -10.79
N ARG A 149 11.22 7.42 -11.38
CA ARG A 149 12.50 7.78 -11.99
C ARG A 149 12.35 8.91 -13.03
N CYS A 150 13.17 9.94 -12.88
CA CYS A 150 13.30 11.06 -13.80
C CYS A 150 14.57 10.91 -14.66
N GLY A 151 14.58 11.45 -15.88
CA GLY A 151 15.75 11.35 -16.75
C GLY A 151 15.96 9.98 -17.41
N ILE A 152 14.93 9.13 -17.45
CA ILE A 152 14.93 7.82 -18.11
C ILE A 152 13.70 7.65 -18.98
N GLU A 153 13.80 6.87 -20.06
CA GLU A 153 12.61 6.40 -20.77
C GLU A 153 11.90 5.29 -19.99
N GLN A 154 10.56 5.32 -19.98
CA GLN A 154 9.75 4.33 -19.25
C GLN A 154 9.02 3.44 -20.24
N LYS A 155 9.66 2.33 -20.61
CA LYS A 155 9.19 1.38 -21.61
C LYS A 155 9.43 -0.07 -21.20
N LYS A 156 8.75 -1.00 -21.87
CA LYS A 156 9.03 -2.43 -21.74
C LYS A 156 10.51 -2.74 -22.07
N PRO A 157 11.11 -3.78 -21.44
CA PRO A 157 10.51 -4.76 -20.52
C PRO A 157 10.51 -4.34 -19.05
N TYR A 158 11.18 -3.24 -18.70
CA TYR A 158 11.34 -2.81 -17.30
C TYR A 158 10.05 -2.25 -16.73
N PHE A 159 9.22 -1.63 -17.55
CA PHE A 159 7.91 -1.10 -17.18
C PHE A 159 6.80 -1.98 -17.75
N ASP A 160 5.64 -2.01 -17.10
CA ASP A 160 4.54 -2.89 -17.52
C ASP A 160 3.92 -2.40 -18.85
N PHE A 161 4.12 -1.13 -19.16
CA PHE A 161 3.64 -0.43 -20.36
C PHE A 161 4.70 0.53 -20.89
N ASP A 162 4.53 0.96 -22.15
CA ASP A 162 5.29 2.08 -22.70
C ASP A 162 4.61 3.37 -22.27
N ILE A 163 5.17 4.03 -21.26
CA ILE A 163 4.58 5.18 -20.57
C ILE A 163 5.04 6.48 -21.20
N ARG A 164 6.36 6.67 -21.33
CA ARG A 164 6.95 7.91 -21.83
C ARG A 164 8.37 7.74 -22.36
N GLU A 165 8.74 8.65 -23.27
CA GLU A 165 10.13 8.95 -23.59
C GLU A 165 10.85 9.59 -22.39
N ILE A 166 12.15 9.79 -22.50
CA ILE A 166 12.96 10.47 -21.48
C ILE A 166 12.36 11.82 -21.07
N CYS A 167 12.14 12.01 -19.76
CA CYS A 167 11.68 13.28 -19.20
C CYS A 167 12.84 14.10 -18.60
N HIS A 168 12.72 15.43 -18.67
CA HIS A 168 13.64 16.39 -18.05
C HIS A 168 15.15 16.12 -18.23
N PRO A 169 15.65 15.82 -19.46
CA PRO A 169 17.05 15.49 -19.70
C PRO A 169 18.01 16.69 -19.57
N THR A 170 17.45 17.90 -19.40
CA THR A 170 18.16 19.18 -19.31
C THR A 170 17.47 20.09 -18.32
N VAL A 171 18.25 20.90 -17.59
CA VAL A 171 17.75 21.97 -16.73
C VAL A 171 18.50 23.27 -16.98
N TYR A 172 17.87 24.39 -16.61
CA TYR A 172 18.50 25.71 -16.60
C TYR A 172 19.15 25.96 -15.25
N VAL A 173 20.37 26.50 -15.26
CA VAL A 173 21.08 26.94 -14.06
C VAL A 173 20.75 28.41 -13.85
N THR A 174 20.03 28.72 -12.78
CA THR A 174 19.57 30.08 -12.48
C THR A 174 19.91 30.45 -11.04
N ASP A 175 20.06 31.75 -10.75
CA ASP A 175 20.23 32.29 -9.39
C ASP A 175 18.85 32.59 -8.76
N SER A 176 17.94 31.62 -8.83
CA SER A 176 16.58 31.77 -8.31
C SER A 176 16.51 31.43 -6.82
N PRO A 177 15.62 32.09 -6.05
CA PRO A 177 15.37 31.70 -4.67
C PRO A 177 14.98 30.23 -4.55
N SER A 178 15.52 29.56 -3.53
CA SER A 178 15.19 28.16 -3.24
C SER A 178 13.68 27.99 -3.06
N ARG A 179 13.10 26.90 -3.58
CA ARG A 179 11.68 26.52 -3.47
C ARG A 179 10.69 27.45 -4.20
N GLU A 180 11.18 28.31 -5.10
CA GLU A 180 10.32 29.09 -6.00
C GLU A 180 9.82 28.20 -7.16
N ALA A 181 8.51 28.13 -7.34
CA ALA A 181 7.90 27.36 -8.43
C ALA A 181 7.84 28.15 -9.75
N ARG A 182 7.99 29.48 -9.68
CA ARG A 182 7.98 30.39 -10.84
C ARG A 182 9.35 30.98 -11.07
N VAL A 183 10.25 30.16 -11.59
CA VAL A 183 11.58 30.58 -12.00
C VAL A 183 11.49 31.35 -13.32
N ALA A 184 11.97 32.59 -13.34
CA ALA A 184 12.16 33.35 -14.57
C ALA A 184 13.43 32.86 -15.27
N ILE A 185 13.29 32.31 -16.47
CA ILE A 185 14.41 31.79 -17.27
C ILE A 185 14.82 32.86 -18.29
N SER A 186 16.11 33.19 -18.31
CA SER A 186 16.72 34.03 -19.34
C SER A 186 17.18 33.17 -20.52
N PRO A 187 17.08 33.65 -21.78
CA PRO A 187 17.66 32.95 -22.94
C PRO A 187 19.16 32.69 -22.85
N ASN A 188 19.87 33.42 -21.97
CA ASN A 188 21.31 33.29 -21.76
C ASN A 188 21.66 32.43 -20.52
N ASP A 189 20.67 31.90 -19.79
CA ASP A 189 20.95 31.04 -18.64
C ASP A 189 21.66 29.76 -19.10
N PRO A 190 22.72 29.34 -18.40
CA PRO A 190 23.39 28.09 -18.73
C PRO A 190 22.43 26.91 -18.67
N VAL A 191 22.57 25.99 -19.62
CA VAL A 191 21.82 24.74 -19.66
C VAL A 191 22.77 23.60 -19.35
N MET A 192 22.34 22.70 -18.47
CA MET A 192 23.06 21.48 -18.13
C MET A 192 22.23 20.26 -18.46
N LYS A 193 22.88 19.20 -18.95
CA LYS A 193 22.26 17.89 -19.08
C LYS A 193 22.32 17.19 -17.74
N ILE A 194 21.21 16.59 -17.33
CA ILE A 194 21.11 15.83 -16.08
C ILE A 194 20.38 14.52 -16.29
N ARG A 195 20.63 13.57 -15.38
CA ARG A 195 19.98 12.26 -15.30
C ARG A 195 19.71 11.93 -13.83
N GLY A 196 18.89 10.92 -13.60
CA GLY A 196 18.67 10.43 -12.25
C GLY A 196 17.70 11.25 -11.41
N GLY A 197 17.55 10.77 -10.18
CA GLY A 197 16.58 11.26 -9.21
C GLY A 197 15.17 10.75 -9.46
N TYR A 198 14.31 11.05 -8.49
CA TYR A 198 12.88 10.80 -8.54
C TYR A 198 12.11 12.10 -8.73
N HIS A 199 11.00 12.04 -9.45
CA HIS A 199 9.92 13.01 -9.21
C HIS A 199 9.52 12.89 -7.72
N ASP A 200 9.43 14.02 -7.00
CA ASP A 200 9.19 14.02 -5.54
C ASP A 200 7.83 13.41 -5.18
N ALA A 201 6.82 13.78 -5.95
CA ALA A 201 5.44 13.40 -5.74
C ALA A 201 4.66 13.49 -7.06
N GLY A 202 3.51 14.17 -7.05
CA GLY A 202 2.71 14.38 -8.25
C GLY A 202 3.31 15.39 -9.25
N ASP A 203 4.33 16.15 -8.84
CA ASP A 203 5.15 17.02 -9.69
C ASP A 203 6.56 16.44 -9.89
N ALA A 204 7.34 17.09 -10.74
CA ALA A 204 8.59 16.53 -11.27
C ALA A 204 9.85 17.19 -10.71
N ASP A 205 9.76 17.89 -9.58
CA ASP A 205 10.90 18.54 -8.99
C ASP A 205 11.84 17.54 -8.29
N ARG A 206 13.11 17.93 -8.21
CA ARG A 206 14.21 17.15 -7.63
C ARG A 206 15.02 18.09 -6.76
N ARG A 207 14.93 17.94 -5.44
CA ARG A 207 15.58 18.82 -4.46
C ARG A 207 16.52 18.02 -3.58
N ASP A 208 17.52 18.71 -3.04
CA ASP A 208 18.54 18.20 -2.12
C ASP A 208 18.02 17.23 -1.05
N HIS A 209 16.92 17.57 -0.38
CA HIS A 209 16.34 16.73 0.67
C HIS A 209 15.73 15.42 0.17
N HIS A 210 15.52 15.23 -1.14
CA HIS A 210 15.05 13.96 -1.71
C HIS A 210 16.13 12.87 -1.60
N MET A 211 17.38 13.22 -1.25
CA MET A 211 18.42 12.28 -0.80
C MET A 211 17.98 11.40 0.38
N ILE A 212 16.89 11.75 1.08
CA ILE A 212 16.30 10.88 2.09
C ILE A 212 15.91 9.50 1.53
N ALA A 213 15.43 9.42 0.28
CA ALA A 213 15.04 8.16 -0.33
C ALA A 213 16.24 7.20 -0.47
N PRO A 214 17.35 7.55 -1.17
CA PRO A 214 18.51 6.67 -1.24
C PRO A 214 19.13 6.38 0.13
N MET A 215 19.15 7.34 1.07
CA MET A 215 19.62 7.09 2.44
C MET A 215 18.79 6.01 3.16
N VAL A 216 17.47 6.03 3.01
CA VAL A 216 16.58 5.02 3.60
C VAL A 216 16.78 3.66 2.94
N LEU A 217 16.91 3.61 1.60
CA LEU A 217 17.18 2.36 0.87
C LEU A 217 18.49 1.71 1.32
N LEU A 218 19.58 2.49 1.42
CA LEU A 218 20.87 2.02 1.91
C LEU A 218 20.81 1.60 3.37
N THR A 219 20.04 2.30 4.22
CA THR A 219 19.83 1.90 5.62
C THR A 219 19.13 0.53 5.71
N TYR A 220 18.13 0.27 4.86
CA TYR A 220 17.49 -1.05 4.83
C TYR A 220 18.46 -2.14 4.38
N TYR A 221 19.28 -1.87 3.37
CA TYR A 221 20.31 -2.81 2.95
C TYR A 221 21.32 -3.10 4.06
N ASP A 222 21.83 -2.07 4.74
CA ASP A 222 22.77 -2.21 5.85
C ASP A 222 22.20 -3.05 7.01
N MET A 223 20.92 -2.89 7.31
CA MET A 223 20.25 -3.61 8.40
C MET A 223 19.87 -5.05 8.03
N PHE A 224 19.53 -5.29 6.75
CA PHE A 224 18.91 -6.52 6.29
C PHE A 224 19.49 -7.03 4.96
N PRO A 225 20.82 -7.17 4.83
CA PRO A 225 21.46 -7.41 3.53
C PRO A 225 21.03 -8.73 2.88
N ASP A 226 20.78 -9.76 3.70
CA ASP A 226 20.35 -11.09 3.24
C ASP A 226 18.97 -11.12 2.57
N TYR A 227 18.19 -10.03 2.69
CA TYR A 227 16.86 -9.91 2.09
C TYR A 227 16.87 -9.23 0.72
N PHE A 228 18.01 -8.71 0.29
CA PHE A 228 18.15 -8.00 -0.97
C PHE A 228 19.12 -8.74 -1.89
N SER A 229 18.73 -8.87 -3.14
CA SER A 229 19.52 -9.55 -4.16
C SER A 229 19.39 -8.82 -5.49
N ASP A 230 20.30 -9.14 -6.41
CA ASP A 230 20.17 -8.76 -7.81
C ASP A 230 18.89 -9.40 -8.41
N LEU A 231 18.33 -8.76 -9.43
CA LEU A 231 17.11 -9.10 -10.17
C LEU A 231 15.84 -9.20 -9.32
N GLN A 232 15.83 -8.64 -8.11
CA GLN A 232 14.73 -8.81 -7.16
C GLN A 232 13.46 -8.03 -7.56
N TYR A 233 13.62 -6.87 -8.18
CA TYR A 233 12.56 -5.89 -8.44
C TYR A 233 12.40 -5.53 -9.93
N ASN A 234 13.05 -6.27 -10.83
CA ASN A 234 12.97 -6.07 -12.28
C ASN A 234 13.33 -4.62 -12.68
N LEU A 235 14.47 -4.13 -12.19
CA LEU A 235 14.95 -2.77 -12.47
C LEU A 235 15.84 -2.75 -13.72
N PRO A 236 15.93 -1.62 -14.45
CA PRO A 236 17.06 -1.34 -15.32
C PRO A 236 18.27 -0.93 -14.45
N ASP A 237 19.36 -1.68 -14.56
CA ASP A 237 20.56 -1.55 -13.72
C ASP A 237 21.88 -1.51 -14.55
N LYS A 238 21.80 -1.73 -15.88
CA LYS A 238 22.90 -1.51 -16.82
C LYS A 238 22.49 -0.53 -17.91
N PHE A 239 23.35 0.48 -18.10
CA PHE A 239 23.08 1.60 -18.97
C PHE A 239 24.21 1.86 -19.96
N ASP A 240 23.87 2.41 -21.13
CA ASP A 240 24.86 3.00 -22.04
C ASP A 240 25.33 4.37 -21.56
N SER A 241 26.22 5.01 -22.32
CA SER A 241 26.74 6.35 -22.00
C SER A 241 25.69 7.46 -22.01
N ASP A 242 24.51 7.22 -22.58
CA ASP A 242 23.38 8.17 -22.61
C ASP A 242 22.32 7.85 -21.55
N TYR A 243 22.60 6.90 -20.66
CA TYR A 243 21.71 6.36 -19.62
C TYR A 243 20.48 5.64 -20.18
N LYS A 244 20.61 4.99 -21.35
CA LYS A 244 19.57 4.10 -21.87
C LYS A 244 19.74 2.69 -21.29
N PRO A 245 18.67 2.07 -20.77
CA PRO A 245 18.72 0.69 -20.30
C PRO A 245 19.14 -0.27 -21.42
N ILE A 246 20.11 -1.14 -21.15
CA ILE A 246 20.58 -2.16 -22.11
C ILE A 246 20.11 -3.55 -21.69
N GLU A 247 20.39 -3.94 -20.45
CA GLU A 247 20.06 -5.25 -19.87
C GLU A 247 19.89 -5.12 -18.35
N GLN A 248 19.61 -6.26 -17.69
CA GLN A 248 19.51 -6.38 -16.24
C GLN A 248 20.68 -7.20 -15.68
N GLY A 249 20.82 -7.24 -14.35
CA GLY A 249 21.65 -8.20 -13.66
C GLY A 249 23.10 -7.77 -13.61
N ASN A 250 23.38 -6.67 -12.94
CA ASN A 250 24.75 -6.13 -12.78
C ASN A 250 25.53 -6.77 -11.62
N GLY A 251 24.93 -7.71 -10.89
CA GLY A 251 25.51 -8.37 -9.72
C GLY A 251 25.39 -7.57 -8.42
N ILE A 252 24.70 -6.43 -8.44
CA ILE A 252 24.43 -5.57 -7.29
C ILE A 252 22.97 -5.80 -6.87
N PRO A 253 22.66 -5.77 -5.56
CA PRO A 253 21.27 -5.82 -5.11
C PRO A 253 20.46 -4.63 -5.62
N ASP A 254 19.29 -4.89 -6.21
CA ASP A 254 18.39 -3.89 -6.82
C ASP A 254 18.09 -2.69 -5.90
N VAL A 255 18.06 -2.88 -4.57
CA VAL A 255 17.87 -1.79 -3.60
C VAL A 255 18.98 -0.75 -3.66
N ILE A 256 20.22 -1.17 -3.95
CA ILE A 256 21.38 -0.31 -4.11
C ILE A 256 21.34 0.37 -5.47
N ASP A 257 20.96 -0.33 -6.55
CA ASP A 257 20.81 0.27 -7.88
C ASP A 257 19.73 1.36 -7.89
N GLU A 258 18.62 1.14 -7.19
CA GLU A 258 17.58 2.16 -6.99
C GLU A 258 18.11 3.32 -6.14
N ALA A 259 18.89 3.07 -5.09
CA ALA A 259 19.54 4.13 -4.32
C ALA A 259 20.53 4.96 -5.17
N GLU A 260 21.34 4.31 -6.00
CA GLU A 260 22.27 4.97 -6.93
C GLU A 260 21.49 5.88 -7.89
N TRP A 261 20.42 5.37 -8.52
CA TRP A 261 19.59 6.19 -9.40
C TRP A 261 19.03 7.43 -8.68
N GLY A 262 18.57 7.27 -7.44
CA GLY A 262 18.05 8.36 -6.62
C GLY A 262 19.09 9.45 -6.33
N ALA A 263 20.34 9.06 -6.13
CA ALA A 263 21.44 9.98 -5.84
C ALA A 263 22.07 10.59 -7.11
N LEU A 264 21.98 9.90 -8.26
CA LEU A 264 22.67 10.23 -9.50
C LEU A 264 22.51 11.69 -9.95
N VAL A 265 21.34 12.30 -9.74
CA VAL A 265 21.10 13.70 -10.16
C VAL A 265 22.05 14.70 -9.48
N PHE A 266 22.48 14.41 -8.26
CA PHE A 266 23.37 15.28 -7.47
C PHE A 266 24.85 15.12 -7.84
N GLU A 267 25.19 14.20 -8.73
CA GLU A 267 26.53 14.19 -9.36
C GLU A 267 26.64 15.24 -10.47
N PHE A 268 25.50 15.73 -10.96
CA PHE A 268 25.45 16.80 -11.96
C PHE A 268 25.30 18.19 -11.34
N LEU A 269 24.58 18.31 -10.22
CA LEU A 269 24.22 19.56 -9.53
C LEU A 269 25.30 20.02 -8.55
#